data_AF-A0AAP6AWB0-F1
#
_entry.id   AF-A0AAP6AWB0-F1
#
_cell.length_a   1.000
_cell.length_b   1.000
_cell.length_c   1.000
_cell.angle_alpha   90.00
_cell.angle_beta   90.00
_cell.angle_gamma   90.00
#
_symmetry.space_group_name_H-M   'P 1'
#
loop_
_entity.id
_entity.type
_entity.pdbx_description
1 polymer ?
#
loop_
_entity_poly.entity_id
_entity_poly.type
_entity_poly.pdbx_seq_one_letter_code
_entity_poly.pdbx_strand_id
1 'polypeptide(L)' 'MDTITDKKAEQLESQGLWRRAAARWLDVMKEAHTDPQREHIARRREICLANFRML' A
#
# COMPACT_ATOMS: atom_id res chain seq x y z
N MET A 1 2.58 -0.36 -18.04
CA MET A 1 2.51 0.29 -16.72
C MET A 1 3.09 -0.71 -15.74
N ASP A 2 4.30 -0.46 -15.26
CA ASP A 2 5.02 -1.36 -14.34
C ASP A 2 4.51 -1.10 -12.91
N THR A 3 3.58 -1.93 -12.45
CA THR A 3 2.98 -1.83 -11.12
C THR A 3 3.22 -3.11 -10.33
N ILE A 4 3.37 -2.97 -9.03
CA ILE A 4 3.65 -4.06 -8.09
C ILE A 4 2.41 -4.38 -7.25
N THR A 5 2.15 -5.67 -7.06
CA THR A 5 1.06 -6.16 -6.21
C THR A 5 1.62 -6.84 -4.97
N ASP A 6 0.89 -6.74 -3.86
CA ASP A 6 1.21 -7.47 -2.63
C ASP A 6 -0.08 -8.00 -2.02
N LYS A 7 -0.24 -9.33 -2.10
CA LYS A 7 -1.45 -10.04 -1.66
C LYS A 7 -1.78 -9.76 -0.19
N LYS A 8 -0.76 -9.58 0.65
CA LYS A 8 -0.95 -9.32 2.09
C LYS A 8 -1.50 -7.91 2.29
N ALA A 9 -0.95 -6.90 1.62
CA ALA A 9 -1.43 -5.53 1.68
C ALA A 9 -2.88 -5.44 1.17
N GLU A 10 -3.17 -6.05 0.02
CA GLU A 10 -4.51 -6.12 -0.57
C GLU A 10 -5.54 -6.78 0.33
N GLN A 11 -5.18 -7.88 1.00
CA GLN A 11 -6.08 -8.53 1.96
C GLN A 11 -6.31 -7.70 3.22
N LEU A 12 -5.31 -6.94 3.69
CA LEU A 12 -5.48 -6.03 4.82
C LEU A 12 -6.40 -4.86 4.46
N GLU A 13 -6.30 -4.33 3.23
CA GLU A 13 -7.23 -3.32 2.71
C GLU A 13 -8.66 -3.84 2.64
N SER A 14 -8.89 -5.05 2.10
CA SER A 14 -10.24 -5.62 1.99
C SER A 14 -10.88 -5.92 3.35
N GLN A 15 -10.08 -6.12 4.40
CA GLN A 15 -10.55 -6.29 5.77
C GLN A 15 -10.73 -4.97 6.53
N GLY A 16 -10.47 -3.81 5.90
CA GLY A 16 -10.52 -2.51 6.56
C GLY A 16 -9.40 -2.28 7.59
N LEU A 17 -8.35 -3.11 7.58
CA LEU A 17 -7.21 -3.02 8.50
C LEU A 17 -6.20 -1.98 7.99
N TRP A 18 -6.67 -0.76 7.77
CA TRP A 18 -5.99 0.30 7.03
C TRP A 18 -4.60 0.64 7.55
N ARG A 19 -4.41 0.74 8.88
CA ARG A 19 -3.09 1.00 9.47
C ARG A 19 -2.08 -0.11 9.14
N ARG A 20 -2.53 -1.37 9.18
CA ARG A 20 -1.68 -2.54 8.89
C ARG A 20 -1.37 -2.64 7.40
N ALA A 21 -2.35 -2.35 6.55
CA ALA A 21 -2.16 -2.26 5.11
C ALA A 21 -1.12 -1.19 4.75
N ALA A 22 -1.21 0.02 5.34
CA ALA A 22 -0.25 1.09 5.13
C ALA A 22 1.18 0.72 5.54
N ALA A 23 1.34 -0.02 6.65
CA ALA A 23 2.63 -0.54 7.09
C ALA A 23 3.18 -1.58 6.09
N ARG A 24 2.34 -2.50 5.61
CA ARG A 24 2.76 -3.49 4.61
C ARG A 24 3.19 -2.84 3.30
N TRP A 25 2.48 -1.82 2.81
CA TRP A 25 2.91 -1.06 1.64
C TRP A 25 4.26 -0.38 1.82
N LEU A 26 4.58 0.10 3.03
CA LEU A 26 5.91 0.66 3.31
C LEU A 26 7.02 -0.41 3.23
N ASP A 27 6.74 -1.65 3.61
CA ASP A 27 7.70 -2.75 3.43
C ASP A 27 7.88 -3.12 1.95
N VAL A 28 6.79 -3.17 1.18
CA VAL A 28 6.84 -3.41 -0.28
C VAL A 28 7.63 -2.32 -1.01
N MET A 29 7.60 -1.08 -0.50
CA MET A 29 8.39 0.03 -1.07
C MET A 29 9.89 -0.22 -1.08
N LYS A 30 10.41 -1.03 -0.14
CA LYS A 30 11.84 -1.39 -0.08
C LYS A 30 12.26 -2.31 -1.23
N GLU A 31 11.31 -3.03 -1.81
CA GLU A 31 11.50 -3.97 -2.93
C GLU A 31 11.21 -3.31 -4.29
N ALA A 32 10.80 -2.03 -4.32
CA ALA A 32 10.46 -1.34 -5.55
C ALA A 32 11.70 -0.91 -6.33
N HIS A 33 11.84 -1.39 -7.56
CA HIS A 33 13.00 -1.11 -8.41
C HIS A 33 12.80 0.10 -9.32
N THR A 34 11.55 0.45 -9.65
CA THR A 34 11.23 1.50 -10.61
C THR A 34 10.39 2.62 -9.98
N ASP A 35 10.46 3.82 -10.57
CA ASP A 35 9.62 4.95 -10.13
C ASP A 35 8.11 4.66 -10.23
N PRO A 36 7.60 4.03 -11.31
CA PRO A 36 6.19 3.65 -11.38
C PRO A 36 5.74 2.72 -10.25
N GLN A 37 6.58 1.76 -9.85
CA GLN A 37 6.30 0.90 -8.71
C GLN A 37 6.26 1.70 -7.39
N ARG A 38 7.23 2.60 -7.17
CA ARG A 38 7.26 3.48 -5.98
C ARG A 38 6.03 4.37 -5.91
N GLU A 39 5.62 4.98 -7.03
CA GLU A 39 4.43 5.83 -7.11
C GLU A 39 3.16 5.03 -6.83
N HIS A 40 3.04 3.83 -7.42
CA HIS A 40 1.91 2.93 -7.17
C HIS A 40 1.76 2.61 -5.68
N ILE A 41 2.86 2.19 -5.03
CA ILE A 41 2.89 1.87 -3.61
C ILE A 41 2.56 3.11 -2.75
N ALA A 42 3.14 4.27 -3.09
CA ALA A 42 2.90 5.51 -2.36
C ALA A 42 1.41 5.89 -2.39
N ARG A 43 0.76 5.79 -3.56
CA ARG A 43 -0.67 6.06 -3.73
C ARG A 43 -1.53 5.07 -2.92
N ARG A 44 -1.24 3.77 -2.97
CA ARG A 44 -1.94 2.76 -2.16
C ARG A 44 -1.81 3.02 -0.66
N ARG A 45 -0.61 3.36 -0.21
CA ARG A 45 -0.34 3.71 1.19
C ARG A 45 -1.09 4.98 1.63
N GLU A 46 -1.16 6.00 0.77
CA GLU A 46 -1.91 7.22 1.04
C GLU A 46 -3.41 6.93 1.23
N ILE A 47 -4.00 6.11 0.35
CA ILE A 47 -5.40 5.64 0.47
C ILE A 47 -5.63 4.95 1.81
N CYS A 48 -4.73 4.04 2.21
CA CYS A 48 -4.81 3.38 3.51
C CYS A 48 -4.77 4.39 4.67
N LEU A 49 -3.86 5.36 4.64
CA LEU A 49 -3.76 6.37 5.70
C LEU A 49 -4.98 7.30 5.75
N ALA A 50 -5.54 7.65 4.59
CA ALA A 50 -6.77 8.43 4.51
C ALA A 50 -7.96 7.69 5.13
N ASN A 51 -8.15 6.41 4.78
CA ASN A 51 -9.19 5.56 5.36
C ASN A 51 -8.99 5.32 6.86
N PHE A 52 -7.73 5.20 7.33
CA PHE A 52 -7.45 5.08 8.76
C PHE A 52 -7.85 6.35 9.54
N ARG A 53 -7.69 7.55 8.95
CA ARG A 53 -8.05 8.82 9.59
C ARG A 53 -9.57 9.08 9.67
N MET A 54 -10.37 8.30 8.95
CA MET A 54 -11.83 8.39 8.97
C MET A 54 -12.49 7.41 9.97
N LEU A 55 -11.71 6.52 10.60
CA LEU A 55 -12.14 5.64 11.71
C LEU A 55 -11.93 6.32 13.06
#